data_AF-A0A3N1TSZ0-F1
#
_entry.id   AF-A0A3N1TSZ0-F1
#
_cell.length_a   1.000
_cell.length_b   1.000
_cell.length_c   1.000
_cell.angle_alpha   90.00
_cell.angle_beta   90.00
_cell.angle_gamma   90.00
#
_symmetry.space_group_name_H-M   'P 1'
#
loop_
_entity.id
_entity.type
_entity.pdbx_description
1 polymer ?
#
loop_
_entity_poly.entity_id
_entity_poly.type
_entity_poly.pdbx_seq_one_letter_code
_entity_poly.pdbx_strand_id
1 'polypeptide(L)'
;MSWDVLLLRLPDEITSVQDIPDDYSPPPLGRRRDVLAAVTRAVPAADLSDPAWGELLGPTWSMELSIGSADRVDTIMLHIRGSGDGVLTTVFRLAEALSCKVLDCSEGDLITPGETSGWHGFQQYRDRVAGGVH
;
A
#
# COMPACT_ATOMS: atom_id res chain seq x y z
N MET A 1 7.28 -1.96 -14.05
CA MET A 1 5.86 -1.94 -13.69
C MET A 1 5.74 -2.29 -12.22
N SER A 2 4.85 -1.60 -11.49
CA SER A 2 4.50 -1.88 -10.09
C SER A 2 3.05 -2.36 -9.98
N TRP A 3 2.75 -3.07 -8.90
CA TRP A 3 1.42 -3.23 -8.37
C TRP A 3 1.18 -2.08 -7.40
N ASP A 4 0.17 -1.27 -7.68
CA ASP A 4 -0.09 -0.05 -6.92
C ASP A 4 -1.22 -0.30 -5.92
N VAL A 5 -0.94 0.00 -4.66
CA VAL A 5 -1.86 -0.23 -3.54
C VAL A 5 -2.01 1.07 -2.75
N LEU A 6 -3.25 1.47 -2.50
CA LEU A 6 -3.56 2.69 -1.77
C LEU A 6 -3.87 2.38 -0.31
N LEU A 7 -3.17 3.05 0.60
CA LEU A 7 -3.51 3.10 2.02
C LEU A 7 -4.38 4.33 2.30
N LEU A 8 -5.63 4.12 2.71
CA LEU A 8 -6.61 5.18 2.96
C LEU A 8 -7.50 4.87 4.16
N ARG A 9 -7.92 5.92 4.88
CA ARG A 9 -8.75 5.74 6.08
C ARG A 9 -10.22 5.55 5.71
N LEU A 10 -10.73 4.35 5.97
CA LEU A 10 -12.15 4.02 5.87
C LEU A 10 -12.65 3.53 7.23
N PRO A 11 -13.95 3.70 7.54
CA PRO A 11 -14.59 3.06 8.70
C PRO A 11 -14.45 1.54 8.63
N ASP A 12 -14.51 0.88 9.80
CA ASP A 12 -14.33 -0.57 9.87
C ASP A 12 -15.48 -1.35 9.25
N GLU A 13 -16.66 -0.73 9.16
CA GLU A 13 -17.85 -1.29 8.54
C GLU A 13 -17.75 -1.37 7.01
N ILE A 14 -16.83 -0.61 6.39
CA ILE A 14 -16.62 -0.64 4.95
C ILE A 14 -15.73 -1.83 4.60
N THR A 15 -16.32 -2.82 3.94
CA THR A 15 -15.64 -4.04 3.49
C THR A 15 -15.46 -4.13 1.98
N SER A 16 -16.20 -3.33 1.21
CA SER A 16 -16.01 -3.17 -0.24
C SER A 16 -15.99 -1.69 -0.61
N VAL A 17 -15.31 -1.35 -1.71
CA VAL A 17 -15.34 0.01 -2.29
C VAL A 17 -16.78 0.44 -2.66
N GLN A 18 -17.65 -0.52 -2.99
CA GLN A 18 -19.07 -0.24 -3.30
C GLN A 18 -19.87 0.25 -2.08
N ASP A 19 -19.37 0.00 -0.87
CA ASP A 19 -20.01 0.45 0.37
C ASP A 19 -19.61 1.89 0.75
N ILE A 20 -18.69 2.51 -0.02
CA ILE A 20 -18.24 3.89 0.21
C ILE A 20 -19.29 4.86 -0.34
N PRO A 21 -19.87 5.75 0.49
CA PRO A 21 -20.80 6.77 0.02
C PRO A 21 -20.15 7.71 -1.00
N ASP A 22 -20.91 8.16 -2.01
CA ASP A 22 -20.41 9.07 -3.05
C ASP A 22 -19.86 10.41 -2.50
N ASP A 23 -20.39 10.87 -1.37
CA ASP A 23 -19.98 12.11 -0.69
C ASP A 23 -18.94 11.87 0.43
N TYR A 24 -18.44 10.63 0.56
CA TYR A 24 -17.46 10.30 1.58
C TYR A 24 -16.10 10.92 1.28
N SER A 25 -15.63 11.72 2.23
CA SER A 25 -14.27 12.27 2.22
C SER A 25 -13.46 11.57 3.32
N PRO A 26 -12.48 10.71 2.94
CA PRO A 26 -11.62 10.03 3.92
C PRO A 26 -10.91 11.06 4.82
N PRO A 27 -10.94 10.89 6.15
CA PRO A 27 -10.11 11.71 7.02
C PRO A 27 -8.62 11.40 6.78
N PRO A 28 -7.72 12.36 7.01
CA PRO A 28 -6.29 12.14 6.80
C PRO A 28 -5.76 11.03 7.71
N LEU A 29 -4.75 10.28 7.24
CA LEU A 29 -4.02 9.29 8.03
C LEU A 29 -3.38 9.93 9.27
N GLY A 30 -2.92 11.17 9.16
CA GLY A 30 -2.42 11.95 10.28
C GLY A 30 -1.51 13.09 9.84
N ARG A 31 -0.78 13.67 10.80
CA ARG A 31 0.33 14.56 10.47
C ARG A 31 1.51 13.75 9.94
N ARG A 32 2.27 14.28 9.00
CA ARG A 32 3.39 13.59 8.35
C ARG A 32 4.41 13.07 9.35
N ARG A 33 4.75 13.86 10.37
CA ARG A 33 5.66 13.42 11.45
C ARG A 33 5.14 12.19 12.20
N ASP A 34 3.82 12.12 12.43
CA ASP A 34 3.20 11.05 13.22
C ASP A 34 3.05 9.78 12.35
N VAL A 35 2.74 9.96 11.06
CA VAL A 35 2.75 8.91 10.04
C VAL A 35 4.14 8.31 9.89
N LEU A 36 5.18 9.12 9.72
CA LEU A 36 6.56 8.64 9.63
C LEU A 36 6.98 7.87 10.88
N ALA A 37 6.65 8.38 12.07
CA ALA A 37 6.94 7.68 13.32
C ALA A 37 6.21 6.33 13.43
N ALA A 38 4.95 6.24 12.96
CA ALA A 38 4.20 5.00 12.91
C ALA A 38 4.83 3.99 11.92
N VAL A 39 5.21 4.44 10.73
CA VAL A 39 5.91 3.62 9.72
C VAL A 39 7.24 3.11 10.26
N THR A 40 8.09 3.97 10.84
CA THR A 40 9.37 3.58 11.44
C THR A 40 9.20 2.53 12.54
N ARG A 41 8.16 2.65 13.37
CA ARG A 41 7.90 1.67 14.44
C ARG A 41 7.40 0.33 13.88
N ALA A 42 6.55 0.36 12.87
CA ALA A 42 5.98 -0.84 12.26
C ALA A 42 7.01 -1.60 11.41
N VAL A 43 7.81 -0.85 10.65
CA VAL A 43 8.80 -1.37 9.71
C VAL A 43 10.11 -0.58 9.88
N PRO A 44 10.94 -0.91 10.88
CA PRO A 44 12.21 -0.21 11.14
C PRO A 44 13.23 -0.29 10.00
N ALA A 45 13.04 -1.22 9.06
CA ALA A 45 13.88 -1.40 7.88
C ALA A 45 13.54 -0.43 6.74
N ALA A 46 12.47 0.36 6.84
CA ALA A 46 12.12 1.35 5.82
C ALA A 46 13.12 2.52 5.85
N ASP A 47 13.69 2.85 4.70
CA ASP A 47 14.41 4.10 4.50
C ASP A 47 13.40 5.23 4.35
N LEU A 48 13.48 6.22 5.24
CA LEU A 48 12.64 7.42 5.26
C LEU A 48 13.52 8.68 5.34
N SER A 49 14.74 8.60 4.80
CA SER A 49 15.66 9.75 4.71
C SER A 49 15.05 10.89 3.88
N ASP A 50 14.27 10.57 2.86
CA ASP A 50 13.28 11.47 2.27
C ASP A 50 11.93 11.32 2.98
N PRO A 51 11.45 12.34 3.72
CA PRO A 51 10.19 12.25 4.46
C PRO A 51 8.93 12.29 3.57
N ALA A 52 9.07 12.55 2.27
CA ALA A 52 7.98 12.47 1.29
C ALA A 52 7.96 11.15 0.51
N TRP A 53 9.04 10.37 0.57
CA TRP A 53 9.23 9.16 -0.21
C TRP A 53 10.00 8.10 0.58
N GLY A 54 9.32 7.01 0.95
CA GLY A 54 9.94 5.89 1.64
C GLY A 54 10.35 4.77 0.70
N GLU A 55 11.37 4.02 1.08
CA GLU A 55 11.80 2.81 0.36
C GLU A 55 11.94 1.62 1.31
N LEU A 56 11.56 0.45 0.84
CA LEU A 56 11.69 -0.79 1.59
C LEU A 56 12.08 -1.94 0.65
N LEU A 57 13.10 -2.68 1.08
CA LEU A 57 13.60 -3.84 0.36
C LEU A 57 13.26 -5.12 1.12
N GLY A 58 12.54 -6.02 0.44
CA GLY A 58 12.36 -7.40 0.85
C GLY A 58 13.31 -8.34 0.10
N PRO A 59 13.26 -9.66 0.40
CA PRO A 59 14.14 -10.64 -0.24
C PRO A 59 13.92 -10.77 -1.76
N THR A 60 12.66 -10.68 -2.19
CA THR A 60 12.23 -10.90 -3.59
C THR A 60 11.34 -9.79 -4.10
N TRP A 61 11.13 -8.75 -3.31
CA TRP A 61 10.22 -7.64 -3.59
C TRP A 61 10.82 -6.31 -3.11
N SER A 62 10.36 -5.22 -3.69
CA SER A 62 10.62 -3.86 -3.21
C SER A 62 9.32 -3.07 -3.16
N MET A 63 9.29 -2.07 -2.29
CA MET A 63 8.13 -1.21 -2.07
C MET A 63 8.61 0.23 -1.90
N GLU A 64 8.06 1.13 -2.70
CA GLU A 64 8.18 2.58 -2.48
C GLU A 64 6.90 3.08 -1.81
N LEU A 65 7.03 4.02 -0.88
CA LEU A 65 5.93 4.64 -0.14
C LEU A 65 5.84 6.12 -0.56
N SER A 66 4.88 6.47 -1.41
CA SER A 66 4.60 7.86 -1.74
C SER A 66 3.75 8.50 -0.64
N ILE A 67 4.40 9.26 0.24
CA ILE A 67 3.79 9.89 1.42
C ILE A 67 3.37 11.33 1.13
N GLY A 68 4.15 12.03 0.30
CA GLY A 68 3.92 13.43 -0.05
C GLY A 68 4.54 14.42 0.94
N SER A 69 4.56 15.70 0.55
CA SER A 69 5.27 16.77 1.26
C SER A 69 4.39 17.60 2.21
N ALA A 70 3.07 17.44 2.14
CA ALA A 70 2.12 18.15 3.00
C ALA A 70 2.29 17.75 4.48
N ASP A 71 1.89 18.63 5.41
CA ASP A 71 1.84 18.26 6.85
C ASP A 71 0.73 17.24 7.10
N ARG A 72 -0.39 17.32 6.38
CA ARG A 72 -1.45 16.30 6.44
C ARG A 72 -1.21 15.27 5.35
N VAL A 73 -1.19 14.00 5.74
CA VAL A 73 -1.09 12.86 4.82
C VAL A 73 -2.48 12.27 4.69
N ASP A 74 -3.09 12.41 3.52
CA ASP A 74 -4.45 11.90 3.27
C ASP A 74 -4.44 10.41 2.93
N THR A 75 -3.44 10.01 2.14
CA THR A 75 -3.22 8.63 1.67
C THR A 75 -1.74 8.35 1.52
N ILE A 76 -1.35 7.08 1.48
CA ILE A 76 -0.02 6.66 1.01
C ILE A 76 -0.22 5.73 -0.18
N MET A 77 0.42 6.02 -1.31
CA MET A 77 0.48 5.08 -2.43
C MET A 77 1.69 4.18 -2.26
N LEU A 78 1.48 2.87 -2.29
CA LEU A 78 2.53 1.87 -2.28
C LEU A 78 2.79 1.40 -3.70
N HIS A 79 4.03 1.51 -4.16
CA HIS A 79 4.45 0.98 -5.46
C HIS A 79 5.26 -0.30 -5.25
N ILE A 80 4.61 -1.44 -5.47
CA ILE A 80 5.15 -2.74 -5.11
C ILE A 80 5.69 -3.45 -6.35
N ARG A 81 6.90 -4.02 -6.26
CA ARG A 81 7.57 -4.75 -7.35
C ARG A 81 8.13 -6.07 -6.84
N GLY A 82 8.35 -7.01 -7.76
CA GLY A 82 8.96 -8.30 -7.44
C GLY A 82 7.95 -9.41 -7.18
N SER A 83 8.27 -10.37 -6.33
CA SER A 83 7.51 -11.62 -6.17
C SER A 83 7.48 -12.09 -4.72
N GLY A 84 6.67 -13.12 -4.47
CA GLY A 84 6.51 -13.76 -3.18
C GLY A 84 5.59 -12.99 -2.22
N ASP A 85 4.91 -13.72 -1.34
CA ASP A 85 3.75 -13.18 -0.61
C ASP A 85 4.12 -12.44 0.68
N GLY A 86 5.40 -12.47 1.08
CA GLY A 86 5.89 -11.76 2.25
C GLY A 86 5.68 -10.23 2.19
N VAL A 87 5.44 -9.69 0.99
CA VAL A 87 5.11 -8.27 0.81
C VAL A 87 3.75 -7.91 1.42
N LEU A 88 2.76 -8.80 1.33
CA LEU A 88 1.40 -8.54 1.85
C LEU A 88 1.40 -8.45 3.38
N THR A 89 2.20 -9.27 4.06
CA THR A 89 2.43 -9.14 5.51
C THR A 89 2.92 -7.74 5.89
N THR A 90 3.78 -7.14 5.06
CA THR A 90 4.30 -5.79 5.29
C THR A 90 3.25 -4.72 5.00
N VAL A 91 2.51 -4.85 3.89
CA VAL A 91 1.39 -3.96 3.54
C VAL A 91 0.38 -3.90 4.69
N PHE A 92 -0.08 -5.05 5.19
CA PHE A 92 -1.06 -5.08 6.28
C PHE A 92 -0.49 -4.60 7.61
N ARG A 93 0.80 -4.81 7.89
CA ARG A 93 1.45 -4.22 9.07
C ARG A 93 1.46 -2.68 9.01
N LEU A 94 1.71 -2.10 7.84
CA LEU A 94 1.62 -0.65 7.65
C LEU A 94 0.18 -0.16 7.82
N ALA A 95 -0.79 -0.87 7.23
CA ALA A 95 -2.20 -0.52 7.33
C ALA A 95 -2.71 -0.56 8.78
N GLU A 96 -2.34 -1.58 9.54
CA GLU A 96 -2.65 -1.69 10.97
C GLU A 96 -2.04 -0.53 11.76
N ALA A 97 -0.75 -0.24 11.56
CA ALA A 97 -0.04 0.83 12.26
C ALA A 97 -0.60 2.23 11.97
N LEU A 98 -1.20 2.42 10.79
CA LEU A 98 -1.83 3.66 10.36
C LEU A 98 -3.35 3.67 10.55
N SER A 99 -3.93 2.58 11.05
CA SER A 99 -5.39 2.40 11.22
C SER A 99 -6.14 2.80 9.93
N CYS A 100 -5.80 2.13 8.84
CA CYS A 100 -6.36 2.36 7.51
C CYS A 100 -6.63 1.05 6.77
N LYS A 101 -7.30 1.13 5.62
CA LYS A 101 -7.58 -0.01 4.73
C LYS A 101 -6.62 -0.02 3.56
N VAL A 102 -6.57 -1.18 2.89
CA VAL A 102 -5.69 -1.48 1.75
C VAL A 102 -6.57 -1.62 0.53
N LEU A 103 -6.33 -0.82 -0.52
CA LEU A 103 -7.09 -0.86 -1.78
C LEU A 103 -6.16 -1.24 -2.92
N ASP A 104 -6.54 -2.25 -3.71
CA ASP A 104 -5.86 -2.60 -4.95
C ASP A 104 -6.32 -1.64 -6.06
N CYS A 105 -5.42 -0.81 -6.57
CA CYS A 105 -5.75 0.15 -7.62
C CYS A 105 -6.06 -0.51 -8.98
N SER A 106 -5.61 -1.74 -9.18
CA SER A 106 -5.82 -2.50 -10.42
C SER A 106 -7.21 -3.13 -10.47
N GLU A 107 -7.64 -3.71 -9.34
CA GLU A 107 -8.97 -4.33 -9.22
C GLU A 107 -10.05 -3.32 -8.79
N GLY A 108 -9.65 -2.21 -8.16
CA GLY A 108 -10.56 -1.19 -7.66
C GLY A 108 -11.35 -1.63 -6.43
N ASP A 109 -10.80 -2.56 -5.63
CA ASP A 109 -11.46 -3.09 -4.43
C ASP A 109 -10.51 -3.18 -3.22
N LEU A 110 -11.09 -3.39 -2.04
CA LEU A 110 -10.34 -3.58 -0.81
C LEU A 110 -9.71 -4.97 -0.73
N ILE A 111 -8.51 -5.03 -0.19
CA ILE A 111 -7.80 -6.28 0.08
C ILE A 111 -7.99 -6.65 1.55
N THR A 112 -8.45 -7.87 1.82
CA THR A 112 -8.56 -8.38 3.20
C THR A 112 -7.32 -9.17 3.61
N PRO A 113 -6.98 -9.22 4.92
CA PRO A 113 -5.81 -9.97 5.39
C PRO A 113 -5.85 -11.45 4.97
N GLY A 114 -4.81 -11.89 4.26
CA GLY A 114 -4.68 -13.26 3.77
C GLY A 114 -5.06 -13.44 2.30
N GLU A 115 -5.69 -12.45 1.67
CA GLU A 115 -5.92 -12.45 0.22
C GLU A 115 -4.62 -12.18 -0.55
N THR A 116 -4.38 -12.98 -1.59
CA THR A 116 -3.18 -12.88 -2.43
C THR A 116 -3.49 -12.74 -3.92
N SER A 117 -4.77 -12.76 -4.31
CA SER A 117 -5.21 -12.84 -5.71
C SER A 117 -4.71 -11.67 -6.56
N GLY A 118 -4.88 -10.42 -6.10
CA GLY A 118 -4.43 -9.24 -6.82
C GLY A 118 -2.91 -9.24 -7.05
N TRP A 119 -2.14 -9.57 -6.00
CA TRP A 119 -0.68 -9.68 -6.08
C TRP A 119 -0.21 -10.78 -7.03
N HIS A 120 -0.87 -11.95 -7.00
CA HIS A 120 -0.57 -13.05 -7.92
C HIS A 120 -0.99 -12.71 -9.36
N GLY A 121 -2.14 -12.06 -9.54
CA GLY A 121 -2.64 -11.58 -10.82
C GLY A 121 -1.67 -10.59 -11.47
N PHE A 122 -1.18 -9.62 -10.69
CA PHE A 122 -0.13 -8.70 -11.13
C PHE A 122 1.14 -9.44 -11.58
N GLN A 123 1.64 -10.40 -10.78
CA GLN A 123 2.86 -11.15 -11.13
C GLN A 123 2.67 -11.92 -12.45
N GLN A 124 1.55 -12.62 -12.61
CA GLN A 124 1.23 -13.34 -13.84
C GLN A 124 1.14 -12.40 -15.06
N TYR A 125 0.50 -11.25 -14.89
CA TYR A 125 0.40 -10.24 -15.95
C TYR A 125 1.79 -9.69 -16.33
N ARG A 126 2.58 -9.27 -15.33
CA ARG A 126 3.95 -8.78 -15.53
C ARG A 126 4.79 -9.81 -16.28
N ASP A 127 4.77 -11.07 -15.84
CA ASP A 127 5.59 -12.13 -16.43
C ASP A 127 5.19 -12.44 -17.87
N ARG A 128 3.89 -12.35 -18.19
CA ARG A 128 3.41 -12.46 -19.57
C ARG A 128 3.89 -11.32 -20.46
N VAL A 129 3.85 -10.08 -19.97
CA VAL A 129 4.29 -8.90 -20.74
C VAL A 129 5.80 -8.84 -20.88
N ALA A 130 6.56 -9.17 -19.83
CA ALA A 130 8.01 -9.17 -19.84
C ALA A 130 8.63 -10.39 -20.56
N GLY A 131 7.93 -11.54 -20.55
CA GLY A 131 8.33 -12.76 -21.25
C GLY A 131 7.91 -12.81 -22.72
N GLY A 132 7.25 -11.77 -23.24
CA GLY A 132 6.75 -11.67 -24.62
C GLY A 132 7.81 -11.41 -25.69
N VAL A 133 9.02 -11.96 -25.55
CA VAL A 133 10.03 -12.04 -26.61
C VAL A 133 10.39 -13.51 -26.78
N HIS A 134 9.60 -14.22 -27.59
CA HIS A 134 9.96 -15.50 -28.17
C HIS A 134 9.82 -15.40 -29.69
#